data_AF-V9IMR7-F1
#
_entry.id   AF-V9IMR7-F1
#
_cell.length_a   1.000
_cell.length_b   1.000
_cell.length_c   1.000
_cell.angle_alpha   90.00
_cell.angle_beta   90.00
_cell.angle_gamma   90.00
#
_symmetry.space_group_name_H-M   'P 1'
#
loop_
_entity.id
_entity.type
_entity.pdbx_description
1 polymer ?
#
loop_
_entity_poly.entity_id
_entity_poly.type
_entity_poly.pdbx_seq_one_letter_code
_entity_poly.pdbx_strand_id
1 'polypeptide(L)'
;MRAKEAEIKKGIIRNNSIWDKLVFSKIKESTGGRVRLMVVGSAPLAGNVLTFTRCALGCLIVEGYGQTECCAPITLTVQGDHVPEHVGPPVPCCCIKLVDVPEMEYYAKKNQGEVCVKGTNVFVGYFKDPERTAQAIDEFGWHHTGDVGMWLPNWNT
;
A
#
# COMPACT_ATOMS: atom_id res chain seq x y z
N MET A 1 -4.86 22.65 8.76
CA MET A 1 -4.78 21.18 8.96
C MET A 1 -6.13 20.58 9.30
N ARG A 2 -6.67 20.76 10.53
CA ARG A 2 -7.97 20.17 10.95
C ARG A 2 -9.14 20.29 9.95
N ALA A 3 -9.29 21.46 9.31
CA ALA A 3 -10.35 21.66 8.32
C ALA A 3 -10.19 20.75 7.07
N LYS A 4 -8.96 20.60 6.55
CA LYS A 4 -8.66 19.73 5.40
C LYS A 4 -8.72 18.25 5.78
N GLU A 5 -8.29 17.90 6.98
CA GLU A 5 -8.44 16.54 7.50
C GLU A 5 -9.92 16.15 7.61
N ALA A 6 -10.78 17.06 8.06
CA ALA A 6 -12.23 16.83 8.11
C ALA A 6 -12.85 16.66 6.72
N GLU A 7 -12.32 17.34 5.68
CA GLU A 7 -12.71 17.11 4.29
C GLU A 7 -12.32 15.71 3.81
N ILE A 8 -11.08 15.30 4.06
CA ILE A 8 -10.56 13.98 3.67
C ILE A 8 -11.36 12.85 4.32
N LYS A 9 -11.70 12.98 5.62
CA LYS A 9 -12.55 12.01 6.34
C LYS A 9 -13.96 11.88 5.74
N LYS A 10 -14.42 12.89 4.99
CA LYS A 10 -15.70 12.88 4.25
C LYS A 10 -15.52 12.45 2.79
N GLY A 11 -14.33 12.00 2.39
CA GLY A 11 -14.00 11.65 1.01
C GLY A 11 -13.82 12.85 0.09
N ILE A 12 -13.75 14.08 0.61
CA ILE A 12 -13.60 15.29 -0.19
C ILE A 12 -12.11 15.54 -0.45
N ILE A 13 -11.67 15.17 -1.64
CA ILE A 13 -10.32 15.44 -2.13
C ILE A 13 -10.39 16.62 -3.10
N ARG A 14 -9.88 17.77 -2.66
CA ARG A 14 -9.87 19.00 -3.45
C ARG A 14 -8.66 19.85 -3.16
N ASN A 15 -8.28 20.69 -4.11
CA ASN A 15 -7.13 21.58 -4.02
C ASN A 15 -7.48 23.06 -4.25
N ASN A 16 -8.77 23.44 -4.19
CA ASN A 16 -9.29 24.78 -4.54
C ASN A 16 -10.02 25.51 -3.40
N SER A 17 -9.88 25.06 -2.14
CA SER A 17 -10.48 25.73 -0.97
C SER A 17 -9.76 27.04 -0.61
N ILE A 18 -10.30 27.79 0.36
CA ILE A 18 -9.62 28.98 0.89
C ILE A 18 -8.25 28.64 1.52
N TRP A 19 -8.17 27.48 2.20
CA TRP A 19 -6.92 27.01 2.82
C TRP A 19 -5.86 26.67 1.79
N ASP A 20 -6.29 26.17 0.65
CA ASP A 20 -5.43 25.83 -0.46
C ASP A 20 -4.73 27.06 -1.06
N LYS A 21 -5.43 28.21 -1.09
CA LYS A 21 -4.89 29.49 -1.57
C LYS A 21 -4.00 30.17 -0.54
N LEU A 22 -4.41 30.16 0.73
CA LEU A 22 -3.73 30.91 1.80
C LEU A 22 -2.53 30.17 2.42
N VAL A 23 -2.57 28.83 2.47
CA VAL A 23 -1.58 28.03 3.22
C VAL A 23 -0.77 27.12 2.30
N PHE A 24 -1.42 26.46 1.32
CA PHE A 24 -0.78 25.38 0.56
C PHE A 24 -0.36 25.73 -0.87
N SER A 25 -0.54 26.99 -1.30
CA SER A 25 -0.20 27.44 -2.67
C SER A 25 1.25 27.14 -3.02
N LYS A 26 2.20 27.50 -2.15
CA LYS A 26 3.63 27.26 -2.35
C LYS A 26 3.99 25.77 -2.48
N ILE A 27 3.37 24.90 -1.67
CA ILE A 27 3.62 23.44 -1.70
C ILE A 27 3.06 22.82 -2.98
N LYS A 28 1.92 23.31 -3.46
CA LYS A 28 1.37 22.88 -4.74
C LYS A 28 2.23 23.35 -5.90
N GLU A 29 2.65 24.60 -5.89
CA GLU A 29 3.49 25.17 -6.93
C GLU A 29 4.85 24.46 -7.01
N SER A 30 5.43 24.05 -5.88
CA SER A 30 6.69 23.27 -5.88
C SER A 30 6.57 21.89 -6.53
N THR A 31 5.35 21.37 -6.68
CA THR A 31 5.05 20.11 -7.41
C THR A 31 4.43 20.37 -8.79
N GLY A 32 4.46 21.62 -9.28
CA GLY A 32 3.93 22.01 -10.59
C GLY A 32 2.43 22.31 -10.64
N GLY A 33 1.75 22.32 -9.49
CA GLY A 33 0.37 22.81 -9.32
C GLY A 33 -0.74 21.94 -9.93
N ARG A 34 -0.39 20.87 -10.64
CA ARG A 34 -1.33 20.02 -11.40
C ARG A 34 -1.33 18.55 -10.98
N VAL A 35 -0.76 18.22 -9.82
CA VAL A 35 -0.76 16.85 -9.32
C VAL A 35 -2.18 16.39 -9.00
N ARG A 36 -2.54 15.20 -9.50
CA ARG A 36 -3.86 14.58 -9.31
C ARG A 36 -3.80 13.25 -8.60
N LEU A 37 -2.69 12.52 -8.77
CA LEU A 37 -2.44 11.21 -8.20
C LEU A 37 -0.97 11.14 -7.77
N MET A 38 -0.74 10.56 -6.59
CA MET A 38 0.55 10.08 -6.15
C MET A 38 0.41 8.62 -5.74
N VAL A 39 1.40 7.81 -6.11
CA VAL A 39 1.52 6.41 -5.68
C VAL A 39 2.75 6.34 -4.78
N VAL A 40 2.58 5.79 -3.58
CA VAL A 40 3.63 5.58 -2.60
C VAL A 40 3.75 4.07 -2.35
N GLY A 41 4.97 3.59 -2.19
CA GLY A 41 5.25 2.19 -1.88
C GLY A 41 6.70 2.00 -1.47
N SER A 42 7.16 0.75 -1.48
CA SER A 42 8.52 0.30 -1.13
C SER A 42 8.88 0.40 0.36
N ALA A 43 8.40 1.39 1.09
CA ALA A 43 8.65 1.52 2.53
C ALA A 43 7.44 2.12 3.26
N PRO A 44 7.24 1.81 4.55
CA PRO A 44 6.15 2.36 5.34
C PRO A 44 6.18 3.89 5.37
N LEU A 45 5.07 4.54 5.03
CA LEU A 45 4.93 5.98 5.20
C LEU A 45 4.28 6.30 6.54
N ALA A 46 4.92 7.17 7.33
CA ALA A 46 4.34 7.61 8.61
C ALA A 46 2.97 8.27 8.40
N GLY A 47 1.96 7.87 9.18
CA GLY A 47 0.57 8.26 8.94
C GLY A 47 0.32 9.77 9.01
N ASN A 48 1.09 10.49 9.83
CA ASN A 48 1.05 11.95 9.89
C ASN A 48 1.57 12.61 8.61
N VAL A 49 2.61 12.05 7.97
CA VAL A 49 3.18 12.54 6.71
C VAL A 49 2.19 12.29 5.57
N LEU A 50 1.57 11.11 5.51
CA LEU A 50 0.54 10.80 4.53
C LEU A 50 -0.66 11.75 4.65
N THR A 51 -1.17 11.93 5.87
CA THR A 51 -2.29 12.83 6.16
C THR A 51 -1.96 14.28 5.80
N PHE A 52 -0.77 14.74 6.15
CA PHE A 52 -0.30 16.08 5.78
C PHE A 52 -0.24 16.27 4.28
N THR A 53 0.35 15.31 3.56
CA THR A 53 0.52 15.39 2.10
C THR A 53 -0.83 15.40 1.39
N ARG A 54 -1.78 14.55 1.83
CA ARG A 54 -3.18 14.55 1.35
C ARG A 54 -3.82 15.92 1.54
N CYS A 55 -3.66 16.54 2.72
CA CYS A 55 -4.21 17.87 3.01
C CYS A 55 -3.58 18.97 2.16
N ALA A 56 -2.25 18.95 2.02
CA ALA A 56 -1.48 20.01 1.41
C ALA A 56 -1.67 20.03 -0.11
N LEU A 57 -1.65 18.87 -0.76
CA LEU A 57 -1.76 18.78 -2.20
C LEU A 57 -3.20 18.67 -2.68
N GLY A 58 -4.08 18.09 -1.85
CA GLY A 58 -5.49 17.93 -2.20
C GLY A 58 -5.69 17.01 -3.41
N CYS A 59 -4.80 16.01 -3.56
CA CYS A 59 -4.82 15.02 -4.63
C CYS A 59 -5.02 13.61 -4.06
N LEU A 60 -5.32 12.65 -4.93
CA LEU A 60 -5.39 11.24 -4.52
C LEU A 60 -3.97 10.76 -4.20
N ILE A 61 -3.80 10.13 -3.04
CA ILE A 61 -2.55 9.48 -2.66
C ILE A 61 -2.88 8.05 -2.28
N VAL A 62 -2.34 7.12 -3.06
CA VAL A 62 -2.47 5.69 -2.82
C VAL A 62 -1.16 5.14 -2.30
N GLU A 63 -1.23 4.32 -1.25
CA GLU A 63 -0.11 3.58 -0.69
C GLU A 63 -0.28 2.10 -1.07
N GLY A 64 0.81 1.39 -1.35
CA GLY A 64 0.75 -0.02 -1.72
C GLY A 64 1.99 -0.79 -1.32
N TYR A 65 1.79 -2.07 -1.04
CA TYR A 65 2.85 -3.04 -0.82
C TYR A 65 3.02 -3.91 -2.06
N GLY A 66 4.26 -4.25 -2.39
CA GLY A 66 4.60 -4.94 -3.60
C GLY A 66 6.10 -5.26 -3.67
N GLN A 67 6.45 -6.18 -4.55
CA GLN A 67 7.82 -6.61 -4.79
C GLN A 67 8.07 -6.66 -6.31
N THR A 68 9.34 -6.72 -6.71
CA THR A 68 9.70 -6.86 -8.13
C THR A 68 9.15 -8.17 -8.70
N GLU A 69 9.21 -9.22 -7.89
CA GLU A 69 8.71 -10.57 -8.11
C GLU A 69 7.18 -10.63 -8.29
N CYS A 70 6.46 -9.54 -8.00
CA CYS A 70 5.01 -9.43 -8.17
C CYS A 70 4.60 -8.37 -9.20
N CYS A 71 5.52 -7.92 -10.05
CA CYS A 71 5.27 -6.90 -11.08
C CYS A 71 4.57 -5.64 -10.52
N ALA A 72 5.10 -5.12 -9.40
CA ALA A 72 4.59 -4.00 -8.62
C ALA A 72 3.54 -4.38 -7.54
N PRO A 73 2.33 -3.79 -7.44
CA PRO A 73 1.55 -3.90 -6.20
C PRO A 73 0.93 -5.28 -6.03
N ILE A 74 1.08 -5.81 -4.82
CA ILE A 74 0.30 -6.93 -4.26
C ILE A 74 -0.99 -6.36 -3.62
N THR A 75 -0.86 -5.23 -2.93
CA THR A 75 -1.97 -4.50 -2.30
C THR A 75 -1.89 -3.02 -2.65
N LEU A 76 -3.04 -2.35 -2.64
CA LEU A 76 -3.12 -0.91 -2.90
C LEU A 76 -4.31 -0.30 -2.19
N THR A 77 -4.10 0.79 -1.44
CA THR A 77 -5.21 1.58 -0.89
C THR A 77 -6.12 2.11 -2.01
N VAL A 78 -7.42 2.16 -1.73
CA VAL A 78 -8.43 2.59 -2.71
C VAL A 78 -8.79 4.06 -2.54
N GLN A 79 -9.39 4.65 -3.57
CA GLN A 79 -9.90 6.01 -3.48
C GLN A 79 -10.97 6.12 -2.39
N GLY A 80 -10.83 7.13 -1.52
CA GLY A 80 -11.72 7.34 -0.39
C GLY A 80 -11.21 6.70 0.90
N ASP A 81 -10.21 5.83 0.81
CA ASP A 81 -9.49 5.37 1.99
C ASP A 81 -8.61 6.50 2.53
N HIS A 82 -8.93 6.94 3.73
CA HIS A 82 -8.24 8.01 4.42
C HIS A 82 -7.54 7.54 5.68
N VAL A 83 -7.71 6.27 6.04
CA VAL A 83 -7.02 5.68 7.18
C VAL A 83 -5.54 5.54 6.77
N PRO A 84 -4.60 5.98 7.60
CA PRO A 84 -3.18 5.75 7.34
C PRO A 84 -2.73 4.40 7.92
N GLU A 85 -1.46 4.06 7.73
CA GLU A 85 -0.80 2.92 8.39
C GLU A 85 -1.34 1.54 7.95
N HIS A 86 -1.73 1.45 6.68
CA HIS A 86 -2.01 0.20 6.00
C HIS A 86 -1.76 0.36 4.49
N VAL A 87 -1.59 -0.75 3.78
CA VAL A 87 -1.29 -0.78 2.34
C VAL A 87 -2.50 -1.20 1.50
N GLY A 88 -3.64 -1.40 2.15
CA GLY A 88 -4.95 -1.55 1.51
C GLY A 88 -5.31 -3.00 1.21
N PRO A 89 -6.37 -3.26 0.43
CA PRO A 89 -6.75 -4.61 0.06
C PRO A 89 -5.85 -5.19 -1.05
N PRO A 90 -5.91 -6.52 -1.29
CA PRO A 90 -5.32 -7.16 -2.47
C PRO A 90 -5.76 -6.50 -3.77
N VAL A 91 -4.83 -6.34 -4.71
CA VAL A 91 -5.20 -5.96 -6.08
C VAL A 91 -6.00 -7.10 -6.75
N PRO A 92 -6.86 -6.81 -7.75
CA PRO A 92 -7.81 -7.80 -8.26
C PRO A 92 -7.22 -9.11 -8.82
N CYS A 93 -5.96 -9.09 -9.24
CA CYS A 93 -5.27 -10.28 -9.76
C CYS A 93 -4.54 -11.10 -8.69
N CYS A 94 -4.53 -10.65 -7.42
CA CYS A 94 -3.82 -11.28 -6.31
C CYS A 94 -4.77 -11.98 -5.34
N CYS A 95 -4.41 -13.19 -4.97
CA CYS A 95 -4.85 -13.84 -3.75
C CYS A 95 -3.72 -13.77 -2.72
N ILE A 96 -4.05 -13.53 -1.46
CA ILE A 96 -3.09 -13.45 -0.35
C ILE A 96 -3.51 -14.44 0.73
N LYS A 97 -2.54 -15.17 1.28
CA LYS A 97 -2.68 -15.94 2.53
C LYS A 97 -1.59 -15.52 3.50
N LEU A 98 -1.82 -15.80 4.78
CA LEU A 98 -0.78 -15.70 5.82
C LEU A 98 -0.33 -17.12 6.20
N VAL A 99 0.99 -17.31 6.30
CA VAL A 99 1.60 -18.56 6.76
C VAL A 99 2.27 -18.32 8.10
N ASP A 100 2.20 -19.30 9.01
CA ASP A 100 2.83 -19.21 10.33
C ASP A 100 4.35 -19.00 10.20
N VAL A 101 4.92 -18.16 11.06
CA VAL A 101 6.37 -17.98 11.22
C VAL A 101 6.72 -18.22 12.70
N PRO A 102 6.77 -19.49 13.14
CA PRO A 102 6.90 -19.83 14.56
C PRO A 102 8.16 -19.28 15.22
N GLU A 103 9.26 -19.17 14.47
CA GLU A 103 10.56 -18.64 14.93
C GLU A 103 10.48 -17.18 15.36
N MET A 104 9.50 -16.44 14.84
CA MET A 104 9.23 -15.03 15.15
C MET A 104 7.92 -14.84 15.93
N GLU A 105 7.29 -15.93 16.39
CA GLU A 105 6.02 -15.96 17.13
C GLU A 105 4.80 -15.36 16.38
N TYR A 106 4.82 -15.35 15.04
CA TYR A 106 3.68 -14.96 14.21
C TYR A 106 2.86 -16.16 13.77
N TYR A 107 1.53 -16.05 13.89
CA TYR A 107 0.60 -17.15 13.60
C TYR A 107 -0.62 -16.66 12.84
N ALA A 108 -0.95 -17.31 11.74
CA ALA A 108 -2.05 -16.95 10.83
C ALA A 108 -3.40 -16.93 11.56
N LYS A 109 -3.57 -17.77 12.59
CA LYS A 109 -4.76 -17.76 13.48
C LYS A 109 -4.95 -16.45 14.24
N LYS A 110 -3.90 -15.64 14.39
CA LYS A 110 -3.91 -14.29 14.97
C LYS A 110 -3.95 -13.20 13.89
N ASN A 111 -4.27 -13.56 12.64
CA ASN A 111 -4.21 -12.69 11.47
C ASN A 111 -2.82 -12.11 11.21
N GLN A 112 -1.75 -12.83 11.56
CA GLN A 112 -0.35 -12.39 11.38
C GLN A 112 0.46 -13.53 10.76
N GLY A 113 1.45 -13.25 9.93
CA GLY A 113 2.29 -14.29 9.37
C GLY A 113 3.05 -13.82 8.14
N GLU A 114 3.79 -14.72 7.53
CA GLU A 114 4.39 -14.45 6.22
C GLU A 114 3.28 -14.22 5.19
N VAL A 115 3.43 -13.15 4.41
CA VAL A 115 2.54 -12.85 3.29
C VAL A 115 2.92 -13.75 2.12
N CYS A 116 2.03 -14.66 1.74
CA CYS A 116 2.21 -15.43 0.49
C CYS A 116 1.18 -14.99 -0.54
N VAL A 117 1.63 -14.82 -1.78
CA VAL A 117 0.83 -14.25 -2.87
C VAL A 117 0.71 -15.24 -4.02
N LYS A 118 -0.47 -15.32 -4.61
CA LYS A 118 -0.71 -16.05 -5.85
C LYS A 118 -1.52 -15.19 -6.79
N GLY A 119 -1.05 -15.00 -8.02
CA GLY A 119 -1.70 -14.11 -8.97
C GLY A 119 -1.01 -14.10 -10.32
N THR A 120 -1.65 -13.50 -11.33
CA THR A 120 -1.09 -13.38 -12.68
C THR A 120 0.05 -12.37 -12.78
N ASN A 121 0.27 -11.59 -11.72
CA ASN A 121 1.37 -10.63 -11.57
C ASN A 121 2.63 -11.23 -10.91
N VAL A 122 2.52 -12.43 -10.33
CA VAL A 122 3.70 -13.15 -9.81
C VAL A 122 4.59 -13.53 -10.99
N PHE A 123 5.88 -13.24 -10.86
CA PHE A 123 6.90 -13.57 -11.86
C PHE A 123 6.96 -15.08 -12.14
N VAL A 124 7.53 -15.44 -13.29
CA VAL A 124 7.72 -16.85 -13.66
C VAL A 124 8.94 -17.50 -12.98
N GLY A 125 9.74 -16.71 -12.27
CA GLY A 125 10.97 -17.14 -11.60
C GLY A 125 12.19 -16.28 -11.90
N TYR A 126 13.28 -16.59 -11.22
CA TYR A 126 14.58 -15.93 -11.40
C TYR A 126 15.30 -16.45 -12.65
N PHE A 127 15.93 -15.54 -13.38
CA PHE A 127 16.62 -15.87 -14.62
C PHE A 127 17.79 -16.83 -14.39
N LYS A 128 17.73 -18.02 -15.00
CA LYS A 128 18.73 -19.09 -14.90
C LYS A 128 18.98 -19.59 -13.47
N ASP A 129 18.01 -19.44 -12.58
CA ASP A 129 18.12 -19.86 -11.18
C ASP A 129 16.86 -20.63 -10.75
N PRO A 130 16.73 -21.90 -11.15
CA PRO A 130 15.56 -22.72 -10.81
C PRO A 130 15.49 -23.04 -9.31
N GLU A 131 16.64 -23.07 -8.61
CA GLU A 131 16.68 -23.36 -7.18
C GLU A 131 16.06 -22.21 -6.38
N ARG A 132 16.50 -20.96 -6.61
CA ARG A 132 15.87 -19.80 -5.98
C ARG A 132 14.42 -19.61 -6.40
N THR A 133 14.08 -19.98 -7.64
CA THR A 133 12.69 -19.95 -8.11
C THR A 133 11.81 -20.91 -7.31
N ALA A 134 12.28 -22.13 -7.06
CA ALA A 134 11.55 -23.12 -6.26
C ALA A 134 11.53 -22.79 -4.76
N GLN A 135 12.48 -21.98 -4.27
CA GLN A 135 12.45 -21.43 -2.91
C GLN A 135 11.42 -20.31 -2.78
N ALA A 136 11.29 -19.45 -3.80
CA ALA A 136 10.35 -18.34 -3.78
C ALA A 136 8.91 -18.77 -4.12
N ILE A 137 8.72 -19.68 -5.08
CA ILE A 137 7.40 -20.14 -5.53
C ILE A 137 7.24 -21.61 -5.16
N ASP A 138 6.25 -21.92 -4.31
CA ASP A 138 5.96 -23.29 -3.91
C ASP A 138 5.29 -24.13 -5.03
N GLU A 139 5.17 -25.43 -4.81
CA GLU A 139 4.56 -26.37 -5.76
C GLU A 139 3.09 -26.06 -6.08
N PHE A 140 2.42 -25.27 -5.24
CA PHE A 140 1.05 -24.83 -5.43
C PHE A 140 0.96 -23.46 -6.11
N GLY A 141 2.10 -22.85 -6.47
CA GLY A 141 2.20 -21.56 -7.15
C GLY A 141 2.03 -20.35 -6.24
N TRP A 142 2.29 -20.48 -4.94
CA TRP A 142 2.37 -19.33 -4.03
C TRP A 142 3.79 -18.79 -3.97
N HIS A 143 3.94 -17.50 -4.24
CA HIS A 143 5.15 -16.73 -3.97
C HIS A 143 5.23 -16.38 -2.48
N HIS A 144 6.31 -16.81 -1.83
CA HIS A 144 6.69 -16.52 -0.45
C HIS A 144 7.48 -15.20 -0.44
N THR A 145 6.88 -14.14 0.09
CA THR A 145 7.48 -12.81 0.00
C THR A 145 8.63 -12.61 0.99
N GLY A 146 8.72 -13.44 2.03
CA GLY A 146 9.62 -13.25 3.16
C GLY A 146 9.23 -12.11 4.10
N ASP A 147 8.15 -11.38 3.82
CA ASP A 147 7.68 -10.29 4.66
C ASP A 147 6.57 -10.76 5.61
N VAL A 148 6.63 -10.33 6.87
CA VAL A 148 5.55 -10.54 7.83
C VAL A 148 4.51 -9.42 7.69
N GLY A 149 3.24 -9.81 7.54
CA GLY A 149 2.10 -8.91 7.47
C GLY A 149 0.97 -9.32 8.40
N MET A 150 -0.07 -8.49 8.46
CA MET A 150 -1.28 -8.79 9.22
C MET A 150 -2.55 -8.33 8.53
N TRP A 151 -3.66 -9.03 8.73
CA TRP A 151 -4.96 -8.51 8.35
C TRP A 151 -5.52 -7.61 9.45
N LEU A 152 -5.91 -6.40 9.07
CA LEU A 152 -6.68 -5.50 9.91
C LEU A 152 -8.15 -5.94 9.97
N PRO A 153 -8.93 -5.54 10.99
CA PRO A 153 -10.34 -5.94 11.14
C PRO A 153 -11.23 -5.56 9.96
N ASN A 154 -10.83 -4.59 9.14
CA ASN A 154 -11.53 -4.14 7.93
C ASN A 154 -11.04 -4.84 6.65
N TRP A 155 -10.23 -5.90 6.77
CA TRP A 155 -9.64 -6.67 5.67
C TRP A 155 -8.59 -5.91 4.83
N ASN A 156 -8.12 -4.76 5.30
CA ASN A 156 -6.89 -4.16 4.79
C ASN A 156 -5.68 -4.96 5.31
N THR A 157 -4.59 -5.01 4.53
CA THR A 157 -3.26 -5.42 5.00
C THR A 157 -2.45 -4.24 5.49
#